data_AF-A0A1Y1L2H8-F1
#
_entry.id   AF-A0A1Y1L2H8-F1
#
_cell.length_a   1.000
_cell.length_b   1.000
_cell.length_c   1.000
_cell.angle_alpha   90.00
_cell.angle_beta   90.00
_cell.angle_gamma   90.00
#
_symmetry.space_group_name_H-M   'P 1'
#
loop_
_entity.id
_entity.type
_entity.pdbx_description
1 polymer ?
#
loop_
_entity_poly.entity_id
_entity_poly.type
_entity_poly.pdbx_seq_one_letter_code
_entity_poly.pdbx_strand_id
1 'polypeptide(L)'
;MYPYQSSSDPKNYFERILLKIGFKILQLSVEPKDIALPIECVPAYMFAHWPIELPKDFPSACIDVVREWNDVHTKEDNKEFLLMKYQMVFGHVRKLESMYSNIL
;
A
#
# COMPACT_ATOMS: atom_id res chain seq x y z
N MET A 1 10.14 -1.94 1.26
CA MET A 1 9.17 -0.89 1.64
C MET A 1 9.75 0.48 1.34
N TYR A 2 8.93 1.42 0.88
CA TYR A 2 9.39 2.78 0.57
C TYR A 2 9.45 3.63 1.85
N PRO A 3 10.40 4.58 1.99
CA PRO A 3 10.60 5.34 3.24
C PRO A 3 9.38 6.11 3.76
N TYR A 4 8.44 6.49 2.88
CA TYR A 4 7.23 7.21 3.29
C TYR A 4 6.24 6.33 4.05
N GLN A 5 6.24 5.01 3.81
CA GLN A 5 5.32 4.05 4.43
C GLN A 5 5.63 3.84 5.92
N SER A 6 6.88 4.10 6.33
CA SER A 6 7.35 4.07 7.71
C SER A 6 7.45 5.45 8.36
N SER A 7 7.00 6.51 7.68
CA SER A 7 7.00 7.87 8.22
C SER A 7 5.87 8.05 9.23
N SER A 8 6.14 8.75 10.33
CA SER A 8 5.08 9.23 11.24
C SER A 8 4.20 10.32 10.61
N ASP A 9 4.64 10.88 9.49
CA ASP A 9 3.93 11.89 8.69
C ASP A 9 4.06 11.57 7.19
N PRO A 10 3.31 10.56 6.71
CA PRO A 10 3.47 10.04 5.35
C PRO A 10 3.03 11.04 4.29
N LYS A 11 2.01 11.86 4.58
CA LYS A 11 1.50 12.88 3.66
C LYS A 11 2.55 13.94 3.36
N ASN A 12 3.10 14.60 4.40
CA ASN A 12 4.06 15.68 4.19
C ASN A 12 5.39 15.16 3.63
N TYR A 13 5.78 13.92 3.98
CA TYR A 13 6.93 13.28 3.37
C TYR A 13 6.74 13.06 1.86
N PHE A 14 5.59 12.55 1.45
CA PHE A 14 5.27 12.34 0.04
C PHE A 14 5.14 13.66 -0.74
N GLU A 15 4.53 14.67 -0.13
CA GLU A 15 4.46 16.04 -0.66
C GLU A 15 5.86 16.61 -0.97
N ARG A 16 6.81 16.49 -0.02
CA ARG A 16 8.20 16.93 -0.25
C ARG A 16 8.86 16.22 -1.43
N ILE A 17 8.60 14.92 -1.60
CA ILE A 17 9.12 14.14 -2.74
C ILE A 17 8.52 14.65 -4.05
N LEU A 18 7.21 14.83 -4.12
CA LEU A 18 6.52 15.30 -5.32
C LEU A 18 7.00 16.69 -5.75
N LEU A 19 7.15 17.62 -4.79
CA LEU A 19 7.70 18.95 -5.04
C LEU A 19 9.14 18.86 -5.56
N LYS A 20 9.99 18.03 -4.94
CA LYS A 20 11.38 17.83 -5.37
C LYS A 20 11.51 17.28 -6.79
N ILE A 21 10.56 16.45 -7.23
CA ILE A 21 10.51 15.88 -8.59
C ILE A 21 9.94 16.88 -9.62
N GLY A 22 9.41 18.03 -9.17
CA GLY A 22 8.86 19.07 -10.06
C GLY A 22 7.36 18.92 -10.34
N PHE A 23 6.61 18.31 -9.42
CA PHE A 23 5.15 18.35 -9.47
C PHE A 23 4.63 19.55 -8.68
N LYS A 24 3.55 20.16 -9.19
CA LYS A 24 2.67 21.02 -8.41
C LYS A 24 1.59 20.16 -7.76
N ILE A 25 1.48 20.25 -6.45
CA ILE A 25 0.41 19.59 -5.70
C ILE A 25 -0.86 20.44 -5.80
N LEU A 26 -1.95 19.84 -6.26
CA LEU A 26 -3.27 20.49 -6.28
C LEU A 26 -4.07 20.08 -5.04
N GLN A 27 -3.97 18.81 -4.65
CA GLN A 27 -4.62 18.26 -3.48
C GLN A 27 -3.86 17.01 -3.00
N LEU A 28 -3.70 16.87 -1.68
CA LEU A 28 -3.29 15.64 -1.01
C LEU A 28 -4.11 15.43 0.28
N SER A 29 -4.66 14.24 0.45
CA SER A 29 -5.42 13.79 1.61
C SER A 29 -4.89 12.44 2.10
N VAL A 30 -5.09 12.15 3.38
CA VAL A 30 -4.97 10.80 3.94
C VAL A 30 -6.37 10.30 4.18
N GLU A 31 -6.72 9.16 3.59
CA GLU A 31 -8.07 8.60 3.66
C GLU A 31 -8.02 7.14 4.13
N PRO A 32 -8.95 6.73 5.02
CA PRO A 32 -9.12 5.34 5.37
C PRO A 32 -9.61 4.55 4.15
N LYS A 33 -9.03 3.37 3.92
CA LYS A 33 -9.50 2.45 2.90
C LYS A 33 -9.54 1.03 3.42
N ASP A 34 -10.70 0.43 3.27
CA ASP A 34 -10.91 -0.99 3.53
C ASP A 34 -10.63 -1.77 2.24
N ILE A 35 -9.80 -2.80 2.35
CA ILE A 35 -9.43 -3.69 1.25
C ILE A 35 -9.77 -5.11 1.68
N ALA A 36 -10.57 -5.80 0.87
CA ALA A 36 -10.81 -7.23 1.02
C ALA A 36 -9.73 -7.98 0.24
N LEU A 37 -8.75 -8.54 0.95
CA LEU A 37 -7.67 -9.34 0.37
C LEU A 37 -8.11 -10.82 0.36
N PRO A 38 -8.13 -11.52 -0.79
CA PRO A 38 -8.35 -12.97 -0.79
C PRO A 38 -7.30 -13.67 0.08
N ILE A 39 -7.72 -14.61 0.93
CA ILE A 39 -6.83 -15.20 1.93
C ILE A 39 -5.62 -15.92 1.30
N GLU A 40 -5.82 -16.50 0.11
CA GLU A 40 -4.77 -17.13 -0.69
C GLU A 40 -3.65 -16.17 -1.11
N CYS A 41 -3.92 -14.87 -1.12
CA CYS A 41 -2.94 -13.82 -1.45
C CYS A 41 -2.13 -13.35 -0.23
N VAL A 42 -2.54 -13.70 1.00
CA VAL A 42 -1.87 -13.24 2.23
C VAL A 42 -0.41 -13.67 2.29
N PRO A 43 -0.03 -14.94 1.98
CA PRO A 43 1.38 -15.33 2.02
C PRO A 43 2.24 -14.47 1.09
N ALA A 44 1.77 -14.25 -0.15
CA ALA A 44 2.48 -13.43 -1.13
C ALA A 44 2.68 -11.99 -0.66
N TYR A 45 1.69 -11.42 0.04
CA TYR A 45 1.83 -10.13 0.70
C TYR A 45 2.96 -10.16 1.73
N MET A 46 2.97 -11.15 2.64
CA MET A 46 4.03 -11.27 3.66
C MET A 46 5.43 -11.45 3.06
N PHE A 47 5.57 -12.25 2.00
CA PHE A 47 6.84 -12.43 1.28
C PHE A 47 7.40 -11.13 0.73
N ALA A 48 6.55 -10.26 0.16
CA ALA A 48 7.00 -8.98 -0.39
C ALA A 48 7.61 -8.04 0.66
N HIS A 49 7.32 -8.27 1.94
CA HIS A 49 7.76 -7.44 3.06
C HIS A 49 8.90 -8.04 3.88
N TRP A 50 9.28 -9.31 3.65
CA TRP A 50 10.28 -10.00 4.46
C TRP A 50 11.42 -10.61 3.62
N PRO A 51 12.66 -10.09 3.72
CA PRO A 51 13.76 -10.52 2.86
C PRO A 51 14.50 -11.73 3.44
N ILE A 52 13.79 -12.83 3.73
CA ILE A 52 14.42 -14.10 4.16
C ILE A 52 13.86 -15.27 3.37
N GLU A 53 14.65 -16.33 3.25
CA GLU A 53 14.14 -17.63 2.83
C GLU A 53 13.19 -18.17 3.90
N LEU A 54 11.94 -18.40 3.52
CA LEU A 54 10.93 -18.94 4.41
C LEU A 54 10.75 -20.44 4.16
N PRO A 55 10.35 -21.21 5.19
CA PRO A 55 10.02 -22.62 5.05
C PRO A 55 8.97 -22.89 3.96
N LYS A 56 9.00 -24.08 3.35
CA LYS A 56 8.07 -24.46 2.26
C LYS A 56 6.61 -24.46 2.69
N ASP A 57 6.36 -24.74 3.96
CA ASP A 57 5.06 -24.80 4.62
C ASP A 57 4.59 -23.44 5.17
N PHE A 58 5.42 -22.40 5.08
CA PHE A 58 5.05 -21.04 5.50
C PHE A 58 3.74 -20.54 4.86
N PRO A 59 3.47 -20.72 3.55
CA PRO A 59 2.24 -20.23 2.95
C PRO A 59 0.98 -20.82 3.58
N SER A 60 0.96 -22.12 3.85
CA SER A 60 -0.16 -22.79 4.54
C SER A 60 -0.29 -22.29 5.97
N ALA A 61 0.82 -22.21 6.71
CA ALA A 61 0.81 -21.75 8.10
C ALA A 61 0.28 -20.31 8.24
N CYS A 62 0.59 -19.42 7.29
CA CYS A 62 0.04 -18.08 7.27
C CYS A 62 -1.49 -18.06 7.14
N ILE A 63 -2.04 -18.91 6.29
CA ILE A 63 -3.49 -18.98 6.08
C ILE A 63 -4.16 -19.53 7.35
N ASP A 64 -3.59 -20.56 7.96
CA ASP A 64 -4.12 -21.16 9.19
C ASP A 64 -4.16 -20.14 10.33
N VAL A 65 -3.09 -19.38 10.55
CA VAL A 65 -3.04 -18.31 11.56
C VAL A 65 -4.13 -17.25 11.33
N VAL A 66 -4.31 -16.82 10.07
CA VAL A 66 -5.32 -15.81 9.75
C VAL A 66 -6.73 -16.32 10.01
N ARG A 67 -7.01 -17.59 9.72
CA ARG A 67 -8.30 -18.23 10.05
C ARG A 67 -8.51 -18.34 11.56
N GLU A 68 -7.49 -18.73 12.32
CA GLU A 68 -7.54 -18.81 13.79
C GLU A 68 -7.81 -17.45 14.45
N TRP A 69 -7.33 -16.36 13.87
CA TRP A 69 -7.57 -15.00 14.36
C TRP A 69 -9.01 -14.51 14.15
N ASN A 70 -9.88 -15.28 13.49
CA ASN A 70 -11.28 -14.92 13.19
C ASN A 70 -11.45 -13.61 12.39
N ASP A 71 -10.39 -13.13 11.73
CA ASP A 71 -10.41 -11.96 10.84
C ASP A 71 -10.77 -12.35 9.38
N VAL A 72 -11.26 -13.57 9.19
CA VAL A 72 -11.69 -14.09 7.89
C VAL A 72 -13.18 -13.88 7.70
N HIS A 73 -13.52 -13.19 6.62
CA HIS A 73 -14.88 -12.94 6.21
C HIS A 73 -15.21 -13.74 4.96
N THR A 74 -16.37 -14.39 4.99
CA THR A 74 -16.91 -15.14 3.84
C THR A 74 -17.89 -14.27 3.08
N LYS A 75 -17.70 -14.11 1.77
CA LYS A 75 -18.69 -13.47 0.87
C LYS A 75 -19.55 -14.51 0.16
N GLU A 76 -20.53 -14.04 -0.61
CA GLU A 76 -21.61 -14.81 -1.25
C GLU A 76 -21.15 -16.01 -2.13
N ASP A 77 -19.85 -16.13 -2.45
CA ASP A 77 -19.27 -17.23 -3.21
C ASP A 77 -18.49 -18.27 -2.36
N ASN A 78 -18.64 -18.29 -1.03
CA ASN A 78 -17.79 -19.07 -0.09
C ASN A 78 -16.30 -18.75 -0.16
N LYS A 79 -15.93 -17.63 -0.78
CA LYS A 79 -14.54 -17.16 -0.82
C LYS A 79 -14.20 -16.43 0.47
N GLU A 80 -13.05 -16.77 1.01
CA GLU A 80 -12.50 -16.21 2.25
C GLU A 80 -11.65 -14.98 1.95
N PHE A 81 -11.90 -13.91 2.71
CA PHE A 81 -11.16 -12.65 2.60
C PHE A 81 -10.69 -12.19 3.97
N LEU A 82 -9.48 -11.66 4.02
CA LEU A 82 -8.99 -10.85 5.13
C LEU A 82 -9.38 -9.39 4.88
N LEU A 83 -10.10 -8.78 5.82
CA LEU A 83 -10.43 -7.35 5.74
C LEU A 83 -9.29 -6.52 6.32
N MET A 84 -8.55 -5.84 5.45
CA MET A 84 -7.44 -4.98 5.85
C MET A 84 -7.85 -3.52 5.82
N LYS A 85 -7.48 -2.77 6.87
CA LYS A 85 -7.72 -1.33 6.96
C LYS A 85 -6.43 -0.57 6.77
N TYR A 86 -6.36 0.26 5.73
CA TYR A 86 -5.20 1.07 5.41
C TYR A 86 -5.51 2.56 5.56
N GLN A 87 -4.49 3.33 5.93
CA GLN A 87 -4.48 4.78 5.72
C GLN A 87 -3.65 5.04 4.47
N MET A 88 -4.28 5.54 3.40
CA MET A 88 -3.60 5.77 2.12
C MET A 88 -3.54 7.26 1.79
N VAL A 89 -2.44 7.68 1.18
CA VAL A 89 -2.29 9.03 0.66
C VAL A 89 -2.88 9.09 -0.74
N PHE A 90 -3.91 9.89 -0.94
CA PHE A 90 -4.50 10.18 -2.25
C PHE A 90 -4.20 11.61 -2.64
N GLY A 91 -4.06 11.87 -3.94
CA GLY A 91 -3.88 13.24 -4.39
C GLY A 91 -3.92 13.43 -5.89
N HIS A 92 -4.11 14.68 -6.26
CA HIS A 92 -4.04 15.16 -7.62
C HIS A 92 -2.84 16.10 -7.74
N VAL A 93 -1.95 15.77 -8.67
CA VAL A 93 -0.74 16.53 -8.96
C VAL A 93 -0.67 16.89 -10.43
N ARG A 94 -0.04 18.02 -10.74
CA ARG A 94 0.24 18.44 -12.11
C ARG A 94 1.75 18.49 -12.32
N LYS A 95 2.25 17.90 -13.40
CA LYS A 95 3.66 18.06 -13.77
C LYS A 95 3.93 19.54 -14.11
N LEU A 96 5.00 20.11 -13.58
CA LEU A 96 5.48 21.40 -14.05
C LEU A 96 6.26 21.14 -15.34
N GLU A 97 5.84 21.75 -16.44
CA GLU A 97 6.65 21.76 -17.64
C GLU A 97 7.92 22.57 -17.38
N SER A 98 9.06 22.05 -17.86
CA SER A 98 10.34 22.75 -17.80
C SER A 98 10.22 24.08 -18.53
N MET A 99 10.43 25.20 -17.82
CA MET A 99 10.56 26.54 -18.41
C MET A 99 11.89 26.74 -19.19
N TYR A 100 12.42 25.69 -19.82
CA TYR A 100 13.62 25.77 -20.66
C TYR A 100 13.37 25.24 -22.07
N SER A 101 12.32 25.73 -22.73
CA SER A 101 12.04 25.36 -24.13
C SER A 101 11.72 26.56 -25.02
N ASN A 102 12.29 27.76 -24.78
CA ASN A 102 12.28 28.88 -25.75
C ASN A 102 13.23 30.04 -25.36
N ILE A 103 14.48 29.75 -25.00
CA ILE A 103 15.57 30.74 -25.15
C ILE A 103 16.68 30.06 -25.96
N LEU A 104 16.51 30.12 -27.29
CA LEU A 104 17.51 30.37 -28.34
C LEU A 104 16.90 30.01 -29.69
#